data_AF-A0A1Z1MV38-F1
#
_entry.id   AF-A0A1Z1MV38-F1
#
_cell.length_a   1.000
_cell.length_b   1.000
_cell.length_c   1.000
_cell.angle_alpha   90.00
_cell.angle_beta   90.00
_cell.angle_gamma   90.00
#
_symmetry.space_group_name_H-M   'P 1'
#
loop_
_entity.id
_entity.type
_entity.pdbx_description
1 polymer ?
#
loop_
_entity_poly.entity_id
_entity_poly.type
_entity_poly.pdbx_seq_one_letter_code
_entity_poly.pdbx_strand_id
1 'polypeptide(L)' 'YITGWIGWVGRGYLQAIASSSKPTEKEIIIDVPLAMKFSLSGFTWPLAAIQELTSGKLLASNDEITISPR' A
#
# COMPACT_ATOMS: atom_id res chain seq x y z
N TYR A 1 6.98 15.88 -0.60
CA TYR A 1 7.11 15.23 0.71
C TYR A 1 5.77 14.78 1.27
N ILE A 2 4.83 15.69 1.52
CA ILE A 2 3.52 15.38 2.15
C ILE A 2 2.67 14.43 1.30
N THR A 3 2.54 14.68 -0.01
CA THR A 3 1.77 13.84 -0.94
C THR A 3 2.32 12.41 -1.05
N GLY A 4 3.65 12.27 -1.04
CA GLY A 4 4.32 10.96 -1.03
C GLY A 4 4.08 10.20 0.27
N TRP A 5 4.11 10.89 1.40
CA TRP A 5 3.77 10.29 2.70
C TRP A 5 2.33 9.76 2.69
N ILE A 6 1.35 10.58 2.29
CA ILE A 6 -0.07 10.19 2.24
C ILE A 6 -0.25 8.95 1.34
N GLY A 7 0.31 8.97 0.13
CA GLY A 7 0.20 7.86 -0.81
C GLY A 7 0.86 6.57 -0.29
N TRP A 8 2.03 6.68 0.34
CA TRP A 8 2.76 5.53 0.86
C TRP A 8 2.04 4.84 2.02
N VAL A 9 1.51 5.63 2.95
CA VAL A 9 0.74 5.13 4.09
C VAL A 9 -0.55 4.47 3.64
N GLY A 10 -1.28 5.11 2.71
CA GLY A 10 -2.49 4.55 2.12
C GLY A 10 -2.24 3.21 1.43
N ARG A 11 -1.19 3.12 0.61
CA ARG A 11 -0.78 1.87 -0.03
C ARG A 11 -0.42 0.79 1.00
N GLY A 12 0.36 1.14 2.03
CA GLY A 12 0.75 0.20 3.08
C GLY A 12 -0.44 -0.36 3.85
N TYR A 13 -1.43 0.49 4.16
CA TYR A 13 -2.68 0.06 4.80
C TYR A 13 -3.47 -0.89 3.89
N LEU A 14 -3.66 -0.54 2.60
CA LEU A 14 -4.36 -1.39 1.63
C LEU A 14 -3.70 -2.76 1.46
N GLN A 15 -2.36 -2.82 1.39
CA GLN A 15 -1.63 -4.09 1.32
C GLN A 15 -1.81 -4.95 2.57
N ALA A 16 -1.83 -4.33 3.76
CA ALA A 16 -2.03 -5.04 5.01
C ALA A 16 -3.43 -5.63 5.15
N ILE A 17 -4.47 -4.89 4.75
CA ILE A 17 -5.85 -5.38 4.80
C ILE A 17 -6.17 -6.37 3.68
N ALA A 18 -5.46 -6.31 2.54
CA ALA A 18 -5.61 -7.28 1.45
C ALA A 18 -5.32 -8.73 1.91
N SER A 19 -4.44 -8.90 2.90
CA SER A 19 -4.14 -10.21 3.51
C SER A 19 -5.11 -10.61 4.63
N SER A 20 -6.11 -9.78 4.95
CA SER A 20 -7.10 -10.03 6.00
C SER A 20 -8.26 -10.87 5.46
N SER A 21 -8.95 -11.61 6.34
CA SER A 21 -10.09 -12.47 5.95
C SER A 21 -11.23 -11.70 5.28
N LYS A 22 -11.37 -10.40 5.56
CA LYS A 22 -12.38 -9.51 4.99
C LYS A 22 -11.76 -8.17 4.62
N PRO A 23 -11.17 -8.03 3.43
CA PRO A 23 -10.50 -6.80 3.01
C PRO A 23 -11.49 -5.63 2.85
N THR A 24 -12.63 -5.88 2.19
CA THR A 24 -13.66 -4.86 1.90
C THR A 24 -14.30 -4.25 3.15
N GLU A 25 -14.46 -5.02 4.22
CA GLU A 25 -15.00 -4.52 5.49
C GLU A 25 -14.03 -3.50 6.11
N LYS A 26 -12.71 -3.73 6.01
CA LYS A 26 -11.66 -2.86 6.56
C LYS A 26 -11.34 -1.63 5.68
N GLU A 27 -11.85 -1.59 4.46
CA GLU A 27 -11.82 -0.40 3.61
C GLU A 27 -12.92 0.60 3.99
N ILE A 28 -14.10 0.10 4.38
CA ILE A 28 -15.25 0.92 4.77
C ILE A 28 -15.17 1.29 6.26
N ILE A 29 -14.87 0.30 7.11
CA ILE A 29 -14.70 0.46 8.55
C ILE A 29 -13.20 0.40 8.83
N ILE A 30 -12.57 1.57 8.89
CA ILE A 30 -11.12 1.67 9.02
C ILE A 30 -10.67 1.13 10.38
N ASP A 31 -9.69 0.23 10.35
CA ASP A 31 -8.96 -0.23 11.53
C ASP A 31 -8.02 0.90 11.98
N VAL A 32 -8.55 1.76 12.87
CA VAL A 32 -7.85 2.95 13.36
C VAL A 32 -6.47 2.63 13.98
N PRO A 33 -6.33 1.59 14.84
CA PRO A 33 -5.02 1.17 15.33
C PRO A 33 -4.02 0.82 14.23
N LEU A 34 -4.45 0.09 13.19
CA LEU A 34 -3.58 -0.29 12.08
C LEU A 34 -3.22 0.92 11.20
N ALA A 35 -4.20 1.76 10.87
CA ALA A 35 -3.99 2.98 10.08
C ALA A 35 -3.01 3.95 10.77
N MET A 36 -3.08 4.08 12.10
CA MET A 36 -2.17 4.91 12.87
C MET A 36 -0.74 4.38 12.85
N LYS A 37 -0.56 3.05 12.92
CA LYS A 37 0.77 2.41 12.80
C LYS A 37 1.44 2.74 11.45
N PHE A 38 0.70 2.62 10.35
CA PHE A 38 1.22 2.98 9.03
C PHE A 38 1.47 4.48 8.91
N SER A 39 0.58 5.31 9.46
CA SER A 39 0.73 6.77 9.40
C SER A 39 2.03 7.25 10.08
N LEU A 40 2.39 6.62 11.20
CA LEU A 40 3.61 6.92 11.95
C LEU A 40 4.88 6.40 11.25
N SER A 41 4.83 5.25 10.59
CA SER A 41 5.97 4.69 9.85
C SER A 41 6.22 5.35 8.49
N GLY A 42 5.25 6.11 7.97
CA GLY A 42 5.34 6.78 6.68
C GLY A 42 6.33 7.95 6.58
N PHE A 43 6.95 8.40 7.68
CA PHE A 43 7.95 9.48 7.62
C PHE A 43 9.20 9.09 6.78
N THR A 44 9.57 7.81 6.76
CA THR A 44 10.71 7.29 5.97
C THR A 44 10.31 6.82 4.56
N TRP A 45 9.14 7.24 4.06
CA TRP A 45 8.60 6.80 2.76
C TRP A 45 9.56 6.92 1.57
N PRO A 46 10.43 7.95 1.42
CA PRO A 46 11.27 8.04 0.21
C PRO A 46 12.31 6.92 0.15
N LEU A 47 12.89 6.56 1.31
CA LEU A 47 13.87 5.49 1.40
C LEU A 47 13.22 4.12 1.16
N ALA A 48 12.06 3.91 1.80
CA ALA A 48 11.28 2.68 1.62
C ALA A 48 10.83 2.50 0.15
N ALA A 49 10.44 3.58 -0.52
CA ALA A 49 10.05 3.55 -1.93
C ALA A 49 11.21 3.15 -2.85
N ILE A 50 12.41 3.69 -2.63
CA ILE A 50 13.61 3.33 -3.41
C ILE A 50 14.00 1.87 -3.14
N GLN A 51 13.91 1.42 -1.89
CA GLN A 51 14.16 0.02 -1.52
C GLN A 51 13.14 -0.93 -2.18
N GLU A 52 11.86 -0.59 -2.20
CA GLU A 52 10.83 -1.38 -2.89
C GLU A 52 10.97 -1.35 -4.41
N LEU A 53 11.43 -0.24 -4.99
CA LEU A 53 11.72 -0.13 -6.41
C LEU A 53 12.90 -1.03 -6.80
N THR A 54 14.00 -0.96 -6.06
CA THR A 54 15.20 -1.77 -6.31
C THR A 54 14.99 -3.26 -6.05
N SER A 55 14.08 -3.62 -5.13
CA SER A 55 13.70 -5.01 -4.88
C SER A 55 12.61 -5.55 -5.82
N GLY A 56 12.07 -4.72 -6.72
CA GLY A 56 11.04 -5.13 -7.68
C GLY A 56 9.65 -5.37 -7.07
N LYS A 57 9.42 -4.96 -5.82
CA LYS A 57 8.12 -5.12 -5.13
C LYS A 57 7.18 -3.93 -5.32
N LEU A 58 7.68 -2.84 -5.91
CA LEU A 58 6.89 -1.64 -6.14
C LEU A 58 5.87 -1.82 -7.28
N LEU A 59 6.23 -2.58 -8.32
CA LEU A 59 5.45 -2.76 -9.54
C LEU A 59 5.10 -4.23 -9.74
N ALA A 60 3.86 -4.52 -10.14
CA ALA A 60 3.45 -5.85 -10.60
C ALA A 60 3.87 -6.07 -12.07
N SER A 61 4.05 -7.33 -12.48
CA SER A 61 4.33 -7.64 -13.89
C SER A 61 3.08 -7.41 -14.76
N ASN A 62 3.28 -7.03 -16.03
CA ASN A 62 2.17 -6.86 -16.96
C ASN A 62 1.37 -8.17 -17.17
N ASP A 63 2.03 -9.32 -17.03
CA ASP A 63 1.39 -10.64 -17.17
C ASP A 63 0.44 -10.99 -16.02
N GLU A 64 0.61 -10.36 -14.85
CA GLU A 64 -0.25 -10.57 -13.66
C GLU A 64 -1.48 -9.64 -13.65
N ILE A 65 -1.52 -8.66 -14.56
CA ILE A 65 -2.58 -7.66 -14.63
C ILE A 65 -3.60 -8.10 -15.69
N THR A 66 -4.82 -8.39 -15.26
CA THR A 66 -5.92 -8.75 -16.18
C THR A 66 -6.22 -7.60 -17.15
N ILE A 67 -6.02 -7.85 -18.45
CA ILE A 67 -6.40 -6.92 -19.51
C ILE A 67 -7.77 -7.28 -20.09
N SER A 68 -8.53 -6.27 -20.50
CA SER A 68 -9.75 -6.49 -21.29
C SER A 68 -9.38 -6.94 -22.72
N PRO A 69 -10.20 -7.79 -23.37
CA PRO A 69 -10.05 -8.10 -24.78
C PRO A 69 -10.00 -6.81 -25.62
N ARG A 70 -9.12 -6.78 -26.63
CA ARG A 70 -8.96 -5.62 -27.54
C ARG A 70 -9.93 -5.69 -28.71
#